data_AF-A0A1Q4FWT0-F1
#
_entry.id   AF-A0A1Q4FWT0-F1
#
_cell.length_a   1.000
_cell.length_b   1.000
_cell.length_c   1.000
_cell.angle_alpha   90.00
_cell.angle_beta   90.00
_cell.angle_gamma   90.00
#
_symmetry.space_group_name_H-M   'P 1'
#
loop_
_entity.id
_entity.type
_entity.pdbx_description
1 polymer ?
#
loop_
_entity_poly.entity_id
_entity_poly.type
_entity_poly.pdbx_seq_one_letter_code
_entity_poly.pdbx_strand_id
1 'polypeptide(L)'
;MLIALAAVVPLRAQTATDHAEAIAALTQRYAEQPQSHYLAYMLARFSAEDGLDDDALQWLALLLKRGWDLGVNPRDFPGLQNRDEFRALKLKLQRQQQRRERGQRALLVNVAGLVPEGLAYDTKRDRFLVGAMNAPRIHAVDRHGRVSLLWSVEEPVVVLGMSVAGDGETLLAVVNPTPRARAAGTGKPFVVRIALADGRELARVPAADAAFLNDLCLMRDGRLFVSDSEQSRLFRAGPAETSLSLWTEPGHAIAANGMACDDAHDAVYVAVYNGISRIDAGTGQAQLLAAPNGAATGGIDGLYLADRYLIGVQNGFGAGRVLRARLSTDGREIQRVEALESAVVDLNEPTTGTVTPGGFVYIANSQIWKWDADAESLRAGARLSPIMLRRVPLR
;
A
#
# COMPACT_ATOMS: atom_id res chain seq x y z
N MET A 1 -10.08 1.79 -5.35
CA MET A 1 -8.66 2.08 -5.10
C MET A 1 -8.47 3.59 -5.09
N LEU A 2 -8.65 4.20 -3.93
CA LEU A 2 -8.69 5.66 -3.74
C LEU A 2 -7.73 6.13 -2.64
N ILE A 3 -6.92 5.21 -2.07
CA ILE A 3 -6.30 5.41 -0.76
C ILE A 3 -4.80 5.74 -0.84
N ALA A 4 -4.12 5.39 -1.94
CA ALA A 4 -2.70 5.72 -2.13
C ALA A 4 -2.41 7.06 -2.84
N LEU A 5 -3.43 7.85 -3.22
CA LEU A 5 -3.26 9.10 -3.99
C LEU A 5 -3.54 10.41 -3.21
N ALA A 6 -3.96 10.33 -1.95
CA ALA A 6 -4.78 11.39 -1.34
C ALA A 6 -4.05 12.47 -0.52
N ALA A 7 -2.75 12.72 -0.74
CA ALA A 7 -2.00 13.54 0.23
C ALA A 7 -1.43 14.87 -0.27
N VAL A 8 -1.71 15.27 -1.51
CA VAL A 8 -1.31 16.60 -1.98
C VAL A 8 -2.49 17.59 -2.04
N VAL A 9 -3.73 17.13 -1.96
CA VAL A 9 -4.99 17.92 -1.90
C VAL A 9 -6.02 17.04 -1.17
N PRO A 10 -6.97 17.58 -0.34
CA PRO A 10 -7.87 16.73 0.43
C PRO A 10 -8.67 15.80 -0.48
N LEU A 11 -8.75 14.53 -0.06
CA LEU A 11 -9.76 13.52 -0.39
C LEU A 11 -10.61 13.76 -1.63
N ARG A 12 -10.35 12.97 -2.68
CA ARG A 12 -11.21 12.80 -3.86
C ARG A 12 -11.48 14.13 -4.55
N ALA A 13 -10.85 14.34 -5.69
CA ALA A 13 -11.45 15.26 -6.62
C ALA A 13 -12.85 14.74 -6.99
N GLN A 14 -13.87 15.33 -6.38
CA GLN A 14 -15.28 15.04 -6.63
C GLN A 14 -15.81 16.01 -7.69
N THR A 15 -15.03 17.05 -8.00
CA THR A 15 -15.34 18.12 -8.93
C THR A 15 -14.13 18.43 -9.81
N ALA A 16 -14.35 19.03 -10.99
CA ALA A 16 -13.28 19.51 -11.86
C ALA A 16 -12.35 20.55 -11.15
N THR A 17 -12.89 21.30 -10.17
CA THR A 17 -12.13 22.27 -9.38
C THR A 17 -11.01 21.60 -8.58
N ASP A 18 -11.27 20.43 -8.01
CA ASP A 18 -10.30 19.71 -7.19
C ASP A 18 -9.14 19.12 -8.01
N HIS A 19 -9.40 18.72 -9.28
CA HIS A 19 -8.35 18.26 -10.19
C HIS A 19 -7.41 19.40 -10.59
N ALA A 20 -7.94 20.57 -10.91
CA ALA A 20 -7.14 21.73 -11.28
C ALA A 20 -6.18 22.16 -10.15
N GLU A 21 -6.65 22.15 -8.89
CA GLU A 21 -5.82 22.44 -7.72
C GLU A 21 -4.72 21.37 -7.53
N ALA A 22 -5.05 20.09 -7.70
CA ALA A 22 -4.08 19.00 -7.61
C ALA A 22 -2.98 19.10 -8.69
N ILE A 23 -3.36 19.41 -9.93
CA ILE A 23 -2.42 19.62 -11.03
C ILE A 23 -1.50 20.80 -10.73
N ALA A 24 -2.03 21.92 -10.23
CA ALA A 24 -1.22 23.09 -9.86
C ALA A 24 -0.21 22.75 -8.75
N ALA A 25 -0.67 22.08 -7.68
CA ALA A 25 0.17 21.69 -6.56
C ALA A 25 1.27 20.68 -6.93
N LEU A 26 0.96 19.73 -7.84
CA LEU A 26 1.94 18.79 -8.37
C LEU A 26 2.92 19.47 -9.33
N THR A 27 2.47 20.44 -10.12
CA THR A 27 3.31 21.20 -11.05
C THR A 27 4.34 22.02 -10.27
N GLN A 28 3.93 22.68 -9.19
CA GLN A 28 4.85 23.39 -8.30
C GLN A 28 5.90 22.45 -7.69
N ARG A 29 5.47 21.32 -7.12
CA ARG A 29 6.39 20.31 -6.56
C ARG A 29 7.33 19.74 -7.61
N TYR A 30 6.85 19.54 -8.82
CA TYR A 30 7.68 19.05 -9.92
C TYR A 30 8.71 20.09 -10.35
N ALA A 31 8.40 21.39 -10.30
CA ALA A 31 9.38 22.45 -10.55
C ALA A 31 10.53 22.42 -9.52
N GLU A 32 10.24 22.08 -8.26
CA GLU A 32 11.24 21.89 -7.20
C GLU A 32 12.02 20.57 -7.35
N GLN A 33 11.39 19.54 -7.94
CA GLN A 33 11.94 18.19 -8.10
C GLN A 33 11.83 17.70 -9.55
N PRO A 34 12.48 18.36 -10.53
CA PRO A 34 12.23 18.14 -11.95
C PRO A 34 12.66 16.78 -12.46
N GLN A 35 13.35 15.97 -11.66
CA GLN A 35 13.75 14.59 -11.97
C GLN A 35 12.78 13.53 -11.43
N SER A 36 11.72 13.95 -10.72
CA SER A 36 10.78 13.01 -10.12
C SER A 36 9.88 12.37 -11.18
N HIS A 37 10.14 11.10 -11.48
CA HIS A 37 9.28 10.30 -12.36
C HIS A 37 7.90 10.06 -11.75
N TYR A 38 7.81 9.94 -10.42
CA TYR A 38 6.52 9.81 -9.73
C TYR A 38 5.63 11.02 -10.02
N LEU A 39 6.13 12.24 -9.78
CA LEU A 39 5.37 13.46 -10.00
C LEU A 39 4.95 13.62 -11.47
N ALA A 40 5.81 13.28 -12.42
CA ALA A 40 5.47 13.29 -13.84
C ALA A 40 4.36 12.28 -14.21
N TYR A 41 4.38 11.07 -13.63
CA TYR A 41 3.30 10.10 -13.83
C TYR A 41 1.98 10.58 -13.24
N MET A 42 2.03 11.17 -12.04
CA MET A 42 0.86 11.74 -11.39
C MET A 42 0.27 12.91 -12.18
N LEU A 43 1.11 13.80 -12.71
CA LEU A 43 0.67 14.88 -13.60
C LEU A 43 0.02 14.32 -14.86
N ALA A 44 0.60 13.28 -15.49
CA ALA A 44 -0.03 12.63 -16.63
C ALA A 44 -1.44 12.12 -16.29
N ARG A 45 -1.56 11.43 -15.15
CA ARG A 45 -2.82 10.85 -14.70
C ARG A 45 -3.87 11.91 -14.38
N PHE A 46 -3.54 12.89 -13.53
CA PHE A 46 -4.50 13.92 -13.14
C PHE A 46 -4.90 14.81 -14.32
N SER A 47 -3.97 15.14 -15.24
CA SER A 47 -4.32 15.80 -16.49
C SER A 47 -5.33 14.99 -17.31
N ALA A 48 -5.16 13.67 -17.41
CA ALA A 48 -6.12 12.82 -18.12
C ALA A 48 -7.49 12.71 -17.41
N GLU A 49 -7.50 12.68 -16.07
CA GLU A 49 -8.73 12.68 -15.26
C GLU A 49 -9.51 14.01 -15.41
N ASP A 50 -8.81 15.13 -15.65
CA ASP A 50 -9.40 16.46 -15.91
C ASP A 50 -9.73 16.73 -17.39
N GLY A 51 -9.49 15.75 -18.28
CA GLY A 51 -9.73 15.89 -19.72
C GLY A 51 -8.68 16.72 -20.48
N LEU A 52 -7.55 17.04 -19.84
CA LEU A 52 -6.37 17.67 -20.43
C LEU A 52 -5.52 16.61 -21.16
N ASP A 53 -6.10 16.00 -22.18
CA ASP A 53 -5.55 14.84 -22.88
C ASP A 53 -4.14 15.09 -23.45
N ASP A 54 -3.94 16.23 -24.08
CA ASP A 54 -2.67 16.54 -24.74
C ASP A 54 -1.54 16.78 -23.71
N ASP A 55 -1.87 17.36 -22.55
CA ASP A 55 -0.93 17.52 -21.44
C ASP A 55 -0.56 16.15 -20.85
N ALA A 56 -1.54 15.27 -20.68
CA ALA A 56 -1.30 13.90 -20.23
C ALA A 56 -0.35 13.15 -21.17
N LEU A 57 -0.55 13.27 -22.49
CA LEU A 57 0.33 12.68 -23.50
C LEU A 57 1.75 13.26 -23.45
N GLN A 58 1.90 14.57 -23.22
CA GLN A 58 3.21 15.20 -23.06
C GLN A 58 3.98 14.66 -21.84
N TRP A 59 3.31 14.49 -20.71
CA TRP A 59 3.91 13.90 -19.51
C TRP A 59 4.33 12.44 -19.73
N LEU A 60 3.50 11.63 -20.38
CA LEU A 60 3.85 10.25 -20.75
C LEU A 60 5.04 10.18 -21.72
N ALA A 61 5.12 11.09 -22.68
CA ALA A 61 6.25 11.19 -23.60
C ALA A 61 7.54 11.62 -22.87
N LEU A 62 7.43 12.51 -21.89
CA LEU A 62 8.55 12.92 -21.04
C LEU A 62 9.09 11.74 -20.22
N LEU A 63 8.21 10.95 -19.61
CA LEU A 63 8.58 9.72 -18.89
C LEU A 63 9.33 8.75 -19.79
N LEU A 64 8.80 8.50 -20.99
CA LEU A 64 9.45 7.63 -21.99
C LEU A 64 10.88 8.11 -22.32
N LYS A 65 11.05 9.42 -22.53
CA LYS A 65 12.35 10.03 -22.84
C LYS A 65 13.35 9.89 -21.69
N ARG A 66 12.87 9.83 -20.45
CA ARG A 66 13.69 9.69 -19.24
C ARG A 66 13.94 8.24 -18.81
N GLY A 67 13.54 7.28 -19.64
CA GLY A 67 13.79 5.87 -19.40
C GLY A 67 12.88 5.27 -18.34
N TRP A 68 11.65 5.78 -18.20
CA TRP A 68 10.64 5.17 -17.33
C TRP A 68 10.34 3.73 -17.75
N ASP A 69 10.66 2.78 -16.87
CA ASP A 69 10.62 1.35 -17.13
C ASP A 69 9.51 0.62 -16.37
N LEU A 70 8.50 1.34 -15.86
CA LEU A 70 7.44 0.77 -15.01
C LEU A 70 6.11 0.62 -15.76
N GLY A 71 6.10 0.96 -17.04
CA GLY A 71 4.94 0.88 -17.92
C GLY A 71 3.85 1.90 -17.55
N VAL A 72 2.63 1.64 -18.01
CA VAL A 72 1.45 2.48 -17.75
C VAL A 72 0.29 1.57 -17.42
N ASN A 73 -0.51 1.92 -16.42
CA ASN A 73 -1.78 1.25 -16.17
C ASN A 73 -2.85 1.85 -17.08
N PRO A 74 -3.42 1.12 -18.05
CA PRO A 74 -4.45 1.68 -18.93
C PRO A 74 -5.68 2.20 -18.15
N ARG A 75 -5.93 1.65 -16.95
CA ARG A 75 -7.06 2.05 -16.10
C ARG A 75 -6.91 3.45 -15.52
N ASP A 76 -5.70 4.00 -15.49
CA ASP A 76 -5.44 5.37 -15.06
C ASP A 76 -5.79 6.39 -16.17
N PHE A 77 -6.03 5.93 -17.40
CA PHE A 77 -6.23 6.78 -18.58
C PHE A 77 -7.47 6.37 -19.39
N PRO A 78 -8.67 6.27 -18.79
CA PRO A 78 -9.86 5.76 -19.47
C PRO A 78 -10.25 6.60 -20.70
N GLY A 79 -10.14 7.93 -20.62
CA GLY A 79 -10.45 8.84 -21.75
C GLY A 79 -9.50 8.70 -22.94
N LEU A 80 -8.25 8.28 -22.71
CA LEU A 80 -7.22 8.19 -23.75
C LEU A 80 -7.19 6.86 -24.51
N GLN A 81 -7.98 5.85 -24.11
CA GLN A 81 -7.87 4.49 -24.68
C GLN A 81 -8.08 4.43 -26.20
N ASN A 82 -8.83 5.40 -26.75
CA ASN A 82 -9.14 5.48 -28.17
C ASN A 82 -8.20 6.39 -28.97
N ARG A 83 -7.28 7.09 -28.32
CA ARG A 83 -6.27 7.95 -28.98
C ARG A 83 -5.11 7.10 -29.50
N ASP A 84 -4.75 7.27 -30.76
CA ASP A 84 -3.67 6.49 -31.38
C ASP A 84 -2.29 6.87 -30.80
N GLU A 85 -2.12 8.14 -30.41
CA GLU A 85 -0.92 8.63 -29.72
C GLU A 85 -0.72 7.92 -28.38
N PHE A 86 -1.79 7.77 -27.59
CA PHE A 86 -1.74 7.05 -26.32
C PHE A 86 -1.41 5.58 -26.54
N ARG A 87 -2.04 4.92 -27.52
CA ARG A 87 -1.75 3.52 -27.87
C ARG A 87 -0.28 3.33 -28.23
N ALA A 88 0.29 4.24 -29.02
CA ALA A 88 1.69 4.21 -29.41
C ALA A 88 2.64 4.44 -28.21
N LEU A 89 2.36 5.43 -27.35
CA LEU A 89 3.15 5.70 -26.15
C LEU A 89 3.10 4.53 -25.16
N LYS A 90 1.91 3.99 -24.90
CA LYS A 90 1.71 2.81 -24.05
C LYS A 90 2.57 1.64 -24.51
N LEU A 91 2.56 1.31 -25.81
CA LEU A 91 3.37 0.23 -26.37
C LEU A 91 4.88 0.48 -26.18
N LYS A 92 5.34 1.72 -26.35
CA LYS A 92 6.76 2.07 -26.14
C LYS A 92 7.16 1.95 -24.67
N LEU A 93 6.34 2.46 -23.74
CA LEU A 93 6.57 2.37 -22.29
C LEU A 93 6.54 0.91 -21.80
N GLN A 94 5.61 0.09 -22.31
CA GLN A 94 5.56 -1.34 -22.02
C GLN A 94 6.79 -2.10 -22.55
N ARG A 95 7.36 -1.70 -23.69
CA ARG A 95 8.61 -2.29 -24.22
C ARG A 95 9.84 -1.92 -23.40
N GLN A 96 9.86 -0.75 -22.76
CA GLN A 96 10.94 -0.39 -21.83
C GLN A 96 10.85 -1.18 -20.51
N GLN A 97 9.64 -1.59 -20.12
CA GLN A 97 9.44 -2.37 -18.91
C GLN A 97 10.05 -3.78 -19.03
N GLN A 98 11.09 -4.01 -18.23
CA GLN A 98 11.76 -5.30 -18.20
C GLN A 98 10.96 -6.30 -17.37
N ARG A 99 10.61 -7.43 -18.00
CA ARG A 99 10.00 -8.56 -17.28
C ARG A 99 10.98 -9.11 -16.25
N ARG A 100 10.50 -9.24 -15.02
CA ARG A 100 11.18 -9.87 -13.89
C ARG A 100 10.18 -10.77 -13.21
N GLU A 101 10.46 -12.06 -13.18
CA GLU A 101 9.60 -13.05 -12.53
C GLU A 101 10.48 -14.00 -11.72
N ARG A 102 10.91 -13.55 -10.53
CA ARG A 102 11.69 -14.38 -9.61
C ARG A 102 10.80 -15.25 -8.74
N GLY A 103 9.58 -14.79 -8.52
CA GLY A 103 8.58 -15.43 -7.71
C GLY A 103 7.87 -16.56 -8.44
N GLN A 104 7.23 -17.38 -7.63
CA GLN A 104 6.36 -18.44 -8.08
C GLN A 104 5.01 -18.27 -7.39
N ARG A 105 3.97 -18.83 -7.98
CA ARG A 105 2.68 -18.96 -7.31
C ARG A 105 2.88 -19.78 -6.04
N ALA A 106 2.56 -19.19 -4.90
CA ALA A 106 2.68 -19.84 -3.59
C ALA A 106 1.40 -20.57 -3.24
N LEU A 107 0.27 -19.90 -3.45
CA LEU A 107 -1.04 -20.43 -3.10
C LEU A 107 -2.13 -19.75 -3.92
N LEU A 108 -3.14 -20.53 -4.33
CA LEU A 108 -4.44 -19.99 -4.71
C LEU A 108 -5.37 -20.14 -3.52
N VAL A 109 -5.78 -19.02 -2.96
CA VAL A 109 -6.70 -18.98 -1.84
C VAL A 109 -8.11 -18.80 -2.38
N ASN A 110 -8.93 -19.83 -2.22
CA ASN A 110 -10.32 -19.78 -2.59
C ASN A 110 -11.17 -19.24 -1.43
N VAL A 111 -10.96 -17.97 -1.05
CA VAL A 111 -11.96 -17.26 -0.25
C VAL A 111 -12.90 -16.56 -1.23
N ALA A 112 -14.08 -17.13 -1.43
CA ALA A 112 -15.05 -16.57 -2.34
C ALA A 112 -15.43 -15.15 -1.91
N GLY A 113 -15.43 -14.23 -2.87
CA GLY A 113 -16.02 -12.91 -2.66
C GLY A 113 -15.17 -11.89 -1.92
N LEU A 114 -13.89 -12.14 -1.63
CA LEU A 114 -13.03 -11.16 -0.95
C LEU A 114 -12.26 -10.24 -1.89
N VAL A 115 -12.13 -9.00 -1.47
CA VAL A 115 -11.17 -8.00 -1.95
C VAL A 115 -10.08 -7.86 -0.87
N PRO A 116 -9.01 -8.68 -0.93
CA PRO A 116 -8.03 -8.75 0.14
C PRO A 116 -7.14 -7.52 0.16
N GLU A 117 -6.82 -7.07 1.36
CA GLU A 117 -5.89 -5.96 1.56
C GLU A 117 -4.95 -6.13 2.74
N GLY A 118 -5.34 -6.92 3.75
CA GLY A 118 -4.42 -7.33 4.81
C GLY A 118 -3.82 -8.70 4.53
N LEU A 119 -2.50 -8.84 4.63
CA LEU A 119 -1.83 -10.13 4.69
C LEU A 119 -0.84 -10.18 5.87
N ALA A 120 -0.94 -11.24 6.68
CA ALA A 120 0.08 -11.57 7.69
C ALA A 120 0.35 -13.08 7.70
N TYR A 121 1.43 -13.50 8.35
CA TYR A 121 1.80 -14.91 8.47
C TYR A 121 2.01 -15.32 9.93
N ASP A 122 1.23 -16.30 10.37
CA ASP A 122 1.35 -16.94 11.67
C ASP A 122 2.35 -18.09 11.56
N THR A 123 3.61 -17.78 11.89
CA THR A 123 4.71 -18.75 11.76
C THR A 123 4.53 -19.97 12.67
N LYS A 124 3.94 -19.81 13.86
CA LYS A 124 3.75 -20.90 14.82
C LYS A 124 2.74 -21.93 14.32
N ARG A 125 1.69 -21.48 13.63
CA ARG A 125 0.60 -22.33 13.13
C ARG A 125 0.66 -22.58 11.62
N ASP A 126 1.72 -22.11 10.95
CA ASP A 126 2.01 -22.27 9.51
C ASP A 126 0.80 -21.94 8.62
N ARG A 127 0.29 -20.71 8.76
CA ARG A 127 -0.90 -20.25 8.04
C ARG A 127 -0.83 -18.76 7.72
N PHE A 128 -1.42 -18.37 6.59
CA PHE A 128 -1.65 -16.98 6.25
C PHE A 128 -2.90 -16.45 6.93
N LEU A 129 -2.93 -15.14 7.16
CA LEU A 129 -4.06 -14.40 7.71
C LEU A 129 -4.45 -13.36 6.68
N VAL A 130 -5.72 -13.34 6.28
CA VAL A 130 -6.22 -12.50 5.19
C VAL A 130 -7.37 -11.63 5.68
N GLY A 131 -7.15 -10.32 5.66
CA GLY A 131 -8.15 -9.27 5.88
C GLY A 131 -8.63 -8.71 4.55
N ALA A 132 -9.83 -8.10 4.53
CA ALA A 132 -10.44 -7.61 3.29
C ALA A 132 -11.17 -6.27 3.46
N MET A 133 -11.26 -5.53 2.36
CA MET A 133 -11.96 -4.24 2.28
C MET A 133 -13.48 -4.38 2.22
N ASN A 134 -13.99 -5.57 1.93
CA ASN A 134 -15.41 -5.81 1.68
C ASN A 134 -16.01 -6.86 2.61
N ALA A 135 -15.30 -7.22 3.68
CA ALA A 135 -15.78 -8.14 4.70
C ALA A 135 -15.23 -7.76 6.08
N PRO A 136 -16.08 -7.67 7.13
CA PRO A 136 -15.65 -7.34 8.49
C PRO A 136 -15.07 -8.57 9.21
N ARG A 137 -14.12 -9.26 8.56
CA ARG A 137 -13.61 -10.57 8.99
C ARG A 137 -12.15 -10.78 8.61
N ILE A 138 -11.47 -11.63 9.36
CA ILE A 138 -10.13 -12.16 9.07
C ILE A 138 -10.23 -13.66 8.92
N HIS A 139 -9.68 -14.17 7.81
CA HIS A 139 -9.61 -15.61 7.53
C HIS A 139 -8.19 -16.12 7.78
N ALA A 140 -8.08 -17.33 8.32
CA ALA A 140 -6.84 -18.07 8.33
C ALA A 140 -6.81 -19.06 7.15
N VAL A 141 -5.66 -19.18 6.51
CA VAL A 141 -5.45 -20.03 5.34
C VAL A 141 -4.23 -20.91 5.58
N ASP A 142 -4.44 -22.20 5.73
CA ASP A 142 -3.34 -23.13 5.95
C ASP A 142 -2.47 -23.31 4.68
N ARG A 143 -1.31 -23.97 4.83
CA ARG A 143 -0.41 -24.29 3.71
C ARG A 143 -1.04 -25.08 2.55
N HIS A 144 -2.19 -25.71 2.77
CA HIS A 144 -2.94 -26.47 1.76
C HIS A 144 -4.07 -25.64 1.12
N GLY A 145 -4.22 -24.37 1.49
CA GLY A 145 -5.26 -23.48 0.98
C GLY A 145 -6.61 -23.66 1.65
N ARG A 146 -6.70 -24.42 2.75
CA ARG A 146 -7.95 -24.55 3.50
C ARG A 146 -8.19 -23.27 4.29
N VAL A 147 -9.41 -22.77 4.18
CA VAL A 147 -9.82 -21.50 4.76
C VAL A 147 -10.65 -21.76 6.01
N SER A 148 -10.36 -21.05 7.10
CA SER A 148 -11.19 -20.99 8.30
C SER A 148 -11.40 -19.55 8.74
N LEU A 149 -12.52 -19.27 9.40
CA LEU A 149 -12.72 -17.97 10.05
C LEU A 149 -11.81 -17.88 11.28
N LEU A 150 -11.06 -16.78 11.42
CA LEU A 150 -10.32 -16.46 12.64
C LEU A 150 -11.09 -15.45 13.47
N TRP A 151 -11.51 -14.34 12.87
CA TRP A 151 -12.16 -13.26 13.59
C TRP A 151 -13.22 -12.61 12.70
N SER A 152 -14.29 -12.12 13.32
CA SER A 152 -15.34 -11.36 12.65
C SER A 152 -16.07 -10.47 13.62
N VAL A 153 -16.66 -9.40 13.09
CA VAL A 153 -17.55 -8.50 13.82
C VAL A 153 -18.79 -8.17 12.99
N GLU A 154 -19.83 -7.67 13.64
CA GLU A 154 -21.07 -7.24 12.97
C GLU A 154 -20.98 -5.79 12.48
N GLU A 155 -20.11 -4.98 13.09
CA GLU A 155 -19.89 -3.61 12.67
C GLU A 155 -19.49 -3.53 11.18
N PRO A 156 -20.00 -2.55 10.43
CA PRO A 156 -19.68 -2.36 9.01
C PRO A 156 -18.27 -1.76 8.87
N VAL A 157 -17.27 -2.62 9.03
CA VAL A 157 -15.84 -2.26 9.03
C VAL A 157 -15.07 -2.96 7.91
N VAL A 158 -13.90 -2.40 7.61
CA VAL A 158 -12.91 -2.96 6.70
C VAL A 158 -11.65 -3.33 7.47
N VAL A 159 -10.94 -4.37 7.03
CA VAL A 159 -9.69 -4.83 7.64
C VAL A 159 -8.53 -4.67 6.64
N LEU A 160 -7.48 -3.97 7.07
CA LEU A 160 -6.34 -3.58 6.23
C LEU A 160 -5.04 -4.16 6.77
N GLY A 161 -3.98 -3.36 6.90
CA GLY A 161 -2.67 -3.81 7.37
C GLY A 161 -2.72 -4.62 8.67
N MET A 162 -1.92 -5.68 8.72
CA MET A 162 -1.88 -6.61 9.83
C MET A 162 -0.45 -7.03 10.15
N SER A 163 -0.17 -7.27 11.41
CA SER A 163 1.12 -7.81 11.85
C SER A 163 0.95 -8.79 13.00
N VAL A 164 1.69 -9.89 12.96
CA VAL A 164 1.80 -10.82 14.08
C VAL A 164 2.86 -10.29 15.04
N ALA A 165 2.51 -10.16 16.31
CA ALA A 165 3.43 -9.72 17.35
C ALA A 165 4.61 -10.68 17.50
N GLY A 166 5.72 -10.20 18.05
CA GLY A 166 6.95 -10.99 18.22
C GLY A 166 6.80 -12.23 19.12
N ASP A 167 5.74 -12.29 19.92
CA ASP A 167 5.37 -13.47 20.72
C ASP A 167 4.80 -14.62 19.86
N GLY A 168 4.34 -14.34 18.63
CA GLY A 168 3.65 -15.30 17.76
C GLY A 168 2.27 -15.73 18.25
N GLU A 169 1.70 -15.04 19.25
CA GLU A 169 0.41 -15.35 19.86
C GLU A 169 -0.65 -14.28 19.57
N THR A 170 -0.24 -13.05 19.27
CA THR A 170 -1.16 -11.94 19.05
C THR A 170 -1.10 -11.45 17.60
N LEU A 171 -2.25 -11.33 16.95
CA LEU A 171 -2.42 -10.58 15.71
C LEU A 171 -2.86 -9.15 16.05
N LEU A 172 -2.24 -8.16 15.41
CA LEU A 172 -2.73 -6.80 15.35
C LEU A 172 -3.27 -6.54 13.93
N ALA A 173 -4.44 -5.93 13.82
CA ALA A 173 -5.04 -5.58 12.54
C ALA A 173 -5.63 -4.18 12.58
N VAL A 174 -5.39 -3.39 11.53
CA VAL A 174 -6.02 -2.09 11.31
C VAL A 174 -7.48 -2.30 10.89
N VAL A 175 -8.39 -1.61 11.57
CA VAL A 175 -9.82 -1.65 11.31
C VAL A 175 -10.37 -0.23 11.14
N ASN A 176 -11.12 0.00 10.07
CA ASN A 176 -11.79 1.28 9.81
C ASN A 176 -13.28 1.07 9.58
N PRO A 177 -14.14 2.05 9.92
CA PRO A 177 -15.51 2.06 9.40
C PRO A 177 -15.50 2.09 7.87
N THR A 178 -16.47 1.43 7.26
CA THR A 178 -16.77 1.58 5.83
C THR A 178 -17.06 3.04 5.47
N PRO A 179 -16.91 3.47 4.19
CA PRO A 179 -17.24 4.83 3.78
C PRO A 179 -18.66 5.26 4.18
N ARG A 180 -19.64 4.35 4.05
CA ARG A 180 -21.02 4.60 4.45
C ARG A 180 -21.17 4.78 5.95
N ALA A 181 -20.54 3.93 6.76
CA ALA A 181 -20.56 4.05 8.21
C ALA A 181 -19.88 5.36 8.67
N ARG A 182 -18.72 5.69 8.08
CA ARG A 182 -18.02 6.95 8.32
C ARG A 182 -18.87 8.17 7.98
N ALA A 183 -19.52 8.16 6.83
CA ALA A 183 -20.43 9.24 6.42
C ALA A 183 -21.64 9.39 7.35
N ALA A 184 -22.12 8.28 7.92
CA ALA A 184 -23.17 8.27 8.94
C ALA A 184 -22.66 8.66 10.34
N GLY A 185 -21.36 8.93 10.51
CA GLY A 185 -20.75 9.24 11.80
C GLY A 185 -20.68 8.04 12.75
N THR A 186 -20.76 6.80 12.24
CA THR A 186 -20.74 5.58 13.04
C THR A 186 -19.38 4.90 13.00
N GLY A 187 -18.91 4.46 14.17
CA GLY A 187 -17.60 3.85 14.34
C GLY A 187 -16.44 4.84 14.30
N LYS A 188 -15.27 4.37 14.72
CA LYS A 188 -13.99 5.09 14.67
C LYS A 188 -12.91 4.12 14.22
N PRO A 189 -11.82 4.57 13.59
CA PRO A 189 -10.67 3.71 13.34
C PRO A 189 -10.05 3.17 14.63
N PHE A 190 -9.60 1.92 14.59
CA PHE A 190 -8.89 1.29 15.70
C PHE A 190 -7.95 0.19 15.20
N VAL A 191 -7.01 -0.20 16.06
CA VAL A 191 -6.27 -1.46 15.91
C VAL A 191 -6.88 -2.49 16.83
N VAL A 192 -7.27 -3.65 16.29
CA VAL A 192 -7.74 -4.79 17.09
C VAL A 192 -6.57 -5.70 17.43
N ARG A 193 -6.52 -6.20 18.67
CA ARG A 193 -5.61 -7.26 19.12
C ARG A 193 -6.40 -8.56 19.21
N ILE A 194 -5.93 -9.62 18.56
CA ILE A 194 -6.64 -10.90 18.46
C ILE A 194 -5.70 -12.02 18.90
N ALA A 195 -6.17 -12.93 19.76
CA ALA A 195 -5.46 -14.14 20.09
C ALA A 195 -5.44 -15.08 18.87
N LEU A 196 -4.25 -15.45 18.39
CA LEU A 196 -4.11 -16.35 17.24
C LEU A 196 -4.60 -17.77 17.54
N ALA A 197 -4.62 -18.19 18.81
CA ALA A 197 -5.04 -19.54 19.18
C ALA A 197 -6.49 -19.85 18.78
N ASP A 198 -7.40 -18.91 19.05
CA ASP A 198 -8.85 -19.12 18.97
C ASP A 198 -9.61 -17.98 18.30
N GLY A 199 -8.93 -16.88 17.92
CA GLY A 199 -9.57 -15.73 17.30
C GLY A 199 -10.23 -14.76 18.27
N ARG A 200 -10.07 -14.97 19.58
CA ARG A 200 -10.68 -14.12 20.59
C ARG A 200 -10.10 -12.70 20.54
N GLU A 201 -10.99 -11.72 20.50
CA GLU A 201 -10.61 -10.31 20.64
C GLU A 201 -10.04 -10.07 22.05
N LEU A 202 -8.83 -9.53 22.11
CA LEU A 202 -8.11 -9.23 23.35
C LEU A 202 -8.30 -7.77 23.77
N ALA A 203 -8.25 -6.86 22.81
CA ALA A 203 -8.41 -5.43 23.03
C ALA A 203 -8.65 -4.68 21.72
N ARG A 204 -9.19 -3.47 21.83
CA ARG A 204 -9.20 -2.46 20.77
C ARG A 204 -8.36 -1.26 21.21
N VAL A 205 -7.54 -0.75 20.32
CA VAL A 205 -6.72 0.46 20.51
C VAL A 205 -7.23 1.53 19.54
N PRO A 206 -8.18 2.39 19.96
CA PRO A 206 -8.81 3.39 19.09
C PRO A 206 -7.84 4.51 18.69
N ALA A 207 -8.04 5.05 17.48
CA ALA A 207 -7.47 6.32 17.02
C ALA A 207 -8.62 7.28 16.68
N ALA A 208 -9.14 7.98 17.69
CA ALA A 208 -10.36 8.79 17.55
C ALA A 208 -10.22 9.91 16.50
N ASP A 209 -9.00 10.42 16.32
CA ASP A 209 -8.66 11.54 15.44
C ASP A 209 -8.08 11.09 14.08
N ALA A 210 -7.99 9.79 13.82
CA ALA A 210 -7.56 9.27 12.52
C ALA A 210 -8.70 9.35 11.51
N ALA A 211 -8.37 9.68 10.26
CA ALA A 211 -9.33 9.64 9.16
C ALA A 211 -9.43 8.25 8.53
N PHE A 212 -8.29 7.64 8.24
CA PHE A 212 -8.24 6.29 7.68
C PHE A 212 -6.90 5.62 7.96
N LEU A 213 -6.87 4.74 8.97
CA LEU A 213 -5.69 3.97 9.28
C LEU A 213 -5.41 2.98 8.14
N ASN A 214 -4.17 2.81 7.69
CA ASN A 214 -3.88 1.97 6.51
C ASN A 214 -3.01 0.75 6.85
N ASP A 215 -1.83 0.98 7.45
CA ASP A 215 -0.91 -0.09 7.82
C ASP A 215 -0.34 0.11 9.23
N LEU A 216 0.28 -0.93 9.79
CA LEU A 216 0.92 -0.89 11.10
C LEU A 216 2.24 -1.65 11.12
N CYS A 217 3.13 -1.27 12.04
CA CYS A 217 4.26 -2.09 12.42
C CYS A 217 4.43 -2.11 13.94
N LEU A 218 5.07 -3.18 14.43
CA LEU A 218 5.30 -3.40 15.86
C LEU A 218 6.80 -3.60 16.09
N MET A 219 7.36 -2.86 17.05
CA MET A 219 8.70 -3.10 17.56
C MET A 219 8.71 -4.26 18.56
N ARG A 220 9.89 -4.84 18.82
CA ARG A 220 10.08 -5.95 19.76
C ARG A 220 9.69 -5.61 21.19
N ASP A 221 9.80 -4.33 21.56
CA ASP A 221 9.40 -3.82 22.88
C ASP A 221 7.88 -3.56 22.99
N GLY A 222 7.11 -3.81 21.92
CA GLY A 222 5.67 -3.64 21.89
C GLY A 222 5.19 -2.24 21.53
N ARG A 223 6.07 -1.30 21.18
CA ARG A 223 5.67 -0.03 20.56
C ARG A 223 5.00 -0.30 19.22
N LEU A 224 3.77 0.19 19.09
CA LEU A 224 2.93 0.12 17.91
C LEU A 224 3.00 1.45 17.17
N PHE A 225 3.15 1.40 15.85
CA PHE A 225 3.07 2.55 14.97
C PHE A 225 2.09 2.27 13.84
N VAL A 226 1.29 3.27 13.44
CA VAL A 226 0.18 3.11 12.50
C VAL A 226 0.12 4.31 11.56
N SER A 227 -0.10 4.08 10.27
CA SER A 227 -0.25 5.13 9.27
C SER A 227 -1.69 5.56 9.08
N ASP A 228 -1.92 6.86 8.84
CA ASP A 228 -3.18 7.43 8.37
C ASP A 228 -2.98 8.02 6.97
N SER A 229 -3.49 7.31 5.96
CA SER A 229 -3.27 7.67 4.56
C SER A 229 -4.04 8.90 4.12
N GLU A 230 -5.21 9.16 4.71
CA GLU A 230 -6.07 10.27 4.28
C GLU A 230 -5.60 11.62 4.83
N GLN A 231 -5.06 11.64 6.05
CA GLN A 231 -4.60 12.89 6.68
C GLN A 231 -3.07 13.02 6.78
N SER A 232 -2.31 12.06 6.24
CA SER A 232 -0.83 12.08 6.25
C SER A 232 -0.25 12.24 7.65
N ARG A 233 -0.85 11.52 8.59
CA ARG A 233 -0.45 11.47 10.00
C ARG A 233 0.05 10.09 10.34
N LEU A 234 0.83 10.02 11.41
CA LEU A 234 1.27 8.77 11.98
C LEU A 234 0.88 8.76 13.45
N PHE A 235 0.45 7.59 13.90
CA PHE A 235 0.03 7.35 15.26
C PHE A 235 0.95 6.35 15.93
N ARG A 236 1.03 6.41 17.26
CA ARG A 236 1.74 5.43 18.07
C ARG A 236 0.96 5.02 19.31
N ALA A 237 1.27 3.84 19.82
CA ALA A 237 0.89 3.40 21.16
C ALA A 237 2.02 2.59 21.80
N GLY A 238 2.29 2.82 23.08
CA GLY A 238 3.08 1.94 23.92
C GLY A 238 2.36 0.62 24.23
N PRO A 239 3.07 -0.40 24.76
CA PRO A 239 2.49 -1.72 25.03
C PRO A 239 1.35 -1.70 26.06
N ALA A 240 1.38 -0.77 27.01
CA ALA A 240 0.36 -0.59 28.04
C ALA A 240 -0.69 0.48 27.69
N GLU A 241 -0.51 1.20 26.58
CA GLU A 241 -1.44 2.26 26.19
C GLU A 241 -2.69 1.68 25.56
N THR A 242 -3.84 2.26 25.91
CA THR A 242 -5.16 1.78 25.47
C THR A 242 -5.74 2.61 24.33
N SER A 243 -4.97 3.53 23.73
CA SER A 243 -5.37 4.36 22.59
C SER A 243 -4.14 4.80 21.80
N LEU A 244 -4.36 5.08 20.51
CA LEU A 244 -3.35 5.62 19.61
C LEU A 244 -3.26 7.15 19.77
N SER A 245 -2.04 7.66 19.91
CA SER A 245 -1.74 9.09 20.00
C SER A 245 -0.99 9.56 18.75
N LEU A 246 -1.20 10.81 18.34
CA LEU A 246 -0.44 11.42 17.25
C LEU A 246 1.07 11.34 17.55
N TRP A 247 1.85 10.87 16.58
CA TRP A 247 3.28 10.63 16.74
C TRP A 247 4.15 11.66 16.01
N THR A 248 3.74 12.11 14.83
CA THR A 248 4.53 13.04 14.02
C THR A 248 3.76 14.32 13.71
N GLU A 249 4.49 15.42 13.54
CA GLU A 249 3.93 16.66 12.99
C GLU A 249 3.33 16.40 11.59
N PRO A 250 2.16 16.99 11.26
CA PRO A 250 1.54 16.85 9.94
C PRO A 250 2.46 17.29 8.79
N GLY A 251 2.39 16.59 7.66
CA GLY A 251 3.04 17.00 6.41
C GLY A 251 4.40 16.39 6.10
N HIS A 252 4.99 15.61 7.01
CA HIS A 252 6.27 14.92 6.75
C HIS A 252 6.10 13.48 6.21
N ALA A 253 4.93 12.87 6.38
CA ALA A 253 4.59 11.53 5.87
C ALA A 253 3.38 11.60 4.92
N ILE A 254 3.55 12.38 3.85
CA ILE A 254 2.51 12.64 2.85
C ILE A 254 2.11 11.32 2.15
N ALA A 255 0.83 10.95 2.26
CA ALA A 255 0.26 9.67 1.81
C ALA A 255 0.93 8.49 2.49
N ALA A 256 1.14 8.59 3.81
CA ALA A 256 1.64 7.49 4.61
C ALA A 256 0.83 6.22 4.35
N ASN A 257 1.48 5.17 3.87
CA ASN A 257 0.85 3.90 3.53
C ASN A 257 1.52 2.75 4.29
N GLY A 258 2.21 1.83 3.61
CA GLY A 258 2.91 0.72 4.23
C GLY A 258 4.01 1.13 5.21
N MET A 259 4.24 0.29 6.22
CA MET A 259 5.16 0.59 7.32
C MET A 259 6.04 -0.58 7.73
N ALA A 260 7.32 -0.29 8.01
CA ALA A 260 8.27 -1.28 8.50
C ALA A 260 9.06 -0.75 9.70
N CYS A 261 9.02 -1.49 10.82
CA CYS A 261 9.77 -1.16 12.03
C CYS A 261 11.20 -1.73 11.95
N ASP A 262 12.17 -0.96 12.45
CA ASP A 262 13.59 -1.30 12.50
C ASP A 262 14.10 -1.13 13.93
N ASP A 263 14.02 -2.21 14.71
CA ASP A 263 14.51 -2.22 16.10
C ASP A 263 16.00 -1.87 16.20
N ALA A 264 16.80 -2.23 15.19
CA ALA A 264 18.25 -2.07 15.25
C ALA A 264 18.69 -0.59 15.23
N HIS A 265 17.89 0.26 14.58
CA HIS A 265 18.17 1.68 14.43
C HIS A 265 17.16 2.59 15.14
N ASP A 266 16.28 2.01 15.96
CA ASP A 266 15.15 2.67 16.61
C ASP A 266 14.37 3.57 15.61
N ALA A 267 13.98 2.97 14.49
CA ALA A 267 13.39 3.69 13.37
C ALA A 267 12.17 2.98 12.79
N VAL A 268 11.37 3.76 12.05
CA VAL A 268 10.25 3.27 11.28
C VAL A 268 10.38 3.81 9.86
N TYR A 269 10.32 2.92 8.88
CA TYR A 269 10.22 3.29 7.48
C TYR A 269 8.77 3.35 7.06
N VAL A 270 8.38 4.42 6.37
CA VAL A 270 7.01 4.68 5.94
C VAL A 270 7.02 4.95 4.44
N ALA A 271 6.20 4.21 3.70
CA ALA A 271 5.92 4.52 2.31
C ALA A 271 5.16 5.84 2.22
N VAL A 272 5.66 6.77 1.42
CA VAL A 272 5.07 8.10 1.18
C VAL A 272 4.96 8.32 -0.33
N TYR A 273 4.18 9.33 -0.73
CA TYR A 273 3.88 9.58 -2.15
C TYR A 273 5.13 9.62 -3.04
N ASN A 274 6.21 10.29 -2.59
CA ASN A 274 7.42 10.52 -3.37
C ASN A 274 8.60 9.60 -2.99
N GLY A 275 8.42 8.60 -2.12
CA GLY A 275 9.53 7.75 -1.71
C GLY A 275 9.25 6.96 -0.43
N ILE A 276 10.30 6.80 0.37
CA ILE A 276 10.24 6.17 1.68
C ILE A 276 10.84 7.14 2.69
N SER A 277 10.06 7.49 3.71
CA SER A 277 10.54 8.31 4.83
C SER A 277 11.01 7.41 5.96
N ARG A 278 12.20 7.69 6.51
CA ARG A 278 12.66 7.14 7.78
C ARG A 278 12.24 8.06 8.91
N ILE A 279 11.68 7.51 9.96
CA ILE A 279 11.19 8.25 11.11
C ILE A 279 11.85 7.71 12.37
N ASP A 280 12.42 8.60 13.16
CA ASP A 280 13.01 8.28 14.46
C ASP A 280 11.92 7.90 15.45
N ALA A 281 11.95 6.66 15.97
CA ALA A 281 10.87 6.07 16.75
C ALA A 281 10.56 6.82 18.05
N GLY A 282 11.59 7.39 18.68
CA GLY A 282 11.46 8.18 19.90
C GLY A 282 10.84 9.56 19.65
N THR A 283 11.42 10.30 18.69
CA THR A 283 11.13 11.72 18.49
C THR A 283 10.06 12.01 17.44
N GLY A 284 9.76 11.07 16.54
CA GLY A 284 8.86 11.30 15.40
C GLY A 284 9.49 12.14 14.28
N GLN A 285 10.79 12.44 14.35
CA GLN A 285 11.49 13.20 13.33
C GLN A 285 11.61 12.38 12.04
N ALA A 286 11.14 12.95 10.94
CA ALA A 286 11.06 12.29 9.65
C ALA A 286 12.11 12.83 8.67
N GLN A 287 12.69 11.93 7.89
CA GLN A 287 13.65 12.22 6.84
C GLN A 287 13.33 11.36 5.62
N LEU A 288 13.10 11.98 4.47
CA LEU A 288 12.98 11.24 3.20
C LEU A 288 14.32 10.59 2.87
N LEU A 289 14.32 9.29 2.60
CA LEU A 289 15.54 8.56 2.24
C LEU A 289 16.05 9.01 0.87
N ALA A 290 17.34 9.33 0.79
CA ALA A 290 18.02 9.47 -0.49
C ALA A 290 18.00 8.12 -1.23
N ALA A 291 17.77 8.16 -2.54
CA ALA A 291 17.76 6.99 -3.41
C ALA A 291 18.54 7.28 -4.70
N PRO A 292 19.01 6.25 -5.43
CA PRO A 292 19.76 6.46 -6.67
C PRO A 292 18.89 7.19 -7.70
N ASN A 293 19.50 8.06 -8.51
CA ASN A 293 18.79 8.81 -9.54
C ASN A 293 17.98 7.89 -10.45
N GLY A 294 16.72 8.25 -10.68
CA GLY A 294 15.77 7.47 -11.50
C GLY A 294 15.11 6.29 -10.77
N ALA A 295 15.52 5.95 -9.54
CA ALA A 295 14.85 4.91 -8.76
C ALA A 295 13.46 5.38 -8.30
N ALA A 296 12.42 4.70 -8.77
CA ALA A 296 11.04 4.99 -8.35
C ALA A 296 10.69 4.26 -7.04
N THR A 297 10.78 4.97 -5.92
CA THR A 297 10.49 4.47 -4.57
C THR A 297 9.18 5.03 -3.97
N GLY A 298 8.45 5.89 -4.69
CA GLY A 298 7.11 6.35 -4.30
C GLY A 298 5.99 5.41 -4.77
N GLY A 299 4.75 5.64 -4.33
CA GLY A 299 3.60 4.81 -4.72
C GLY A 299 3.67 3.35 -4.24
N ILE A 300 4.40 3.12 -3.14
CA ILE A 300 4.45 1.83 -2.45
C ILE A 300 3.21 1.71 -1.58
N ASP A 301 2.57 0.54 -1.68
CA ASP A 301 1.42 0.13 -0.87
C ASP A 301 1.97 -0.56 0.39
N GLY A 302 2.21 -1.88 0.38
CA GLY A 302 2.89 -2.57 1.48
C GLY A 302 4.42 -2.39 1.52
N LEU A 303 4.98 -2.18 2.72
CA LEU A 303 6.42 -2.02 2.96
C LEU A 303 6.89 -2.92 4.11
N TYR A 304 7.98 -3.66 3.89
CA TYR A 304 8.47 -4.66 4.86
C TYR A 304 10.00 -4.59 5.00
N LEU A 305 10.51 -4.80 6.20
CA LEU A 305 11.95 -4.91 6.45
C LEU A 305 12.36 -6.39 6.55
N ALA A 306 13.38 -6.78 5.79
CA ALA A 306 14.03 -8.07 5.89
C ALA A 306 15.55 -7.87 5.85
N ASP A 307 16.21 -8.07 6.99
CA ASP A 307 17.62 -7.72 7.19
C ASP A 307 17.88 -6.24 6.85
N ARG A 308 18.74 -5.95 5.85
CA ARG A 308 19.02 -4.58 5.36
C ARG A 308 18.24 -4.24 4.08
N TYR A 309 17.15 -4.94 3.81
CA TYR A 309 16.35 -4.75 2.63
C TYR A 309 14.94 -4.31 2.99
N LEU A 310 14.53 -3.19 2.42
CA LEU A 310 13.13 -2.83 2.33
C LEU A 310 12.53 -3.54 1.12
N ILE A 311 11.48 -4.32 1.35
CA ILE A 311 10.68 -4.97 0.33
C ILE A 311 9.40 -4.18 0.17
N GLY A 312 9.20 -3.61 -1.02
CA GLY A 312 8.03 -2.81 -1.34
C GLY A 312 7.12 -3.53 -2.33
N VAL A 313 5.84 -3.59 -2.03
CA VAL A 313 4.80 -3.89 -3.02
C VAL A 313 4.30 -2.56 -3.55
N GLN A 314 4.49 -2.32 -4.83
CA GLN A 314 4.25 -1.02 -5.45
C GLN A 314 3.14 -1.14 -6.46
N ASN A 315 2.09 -0.34 -6.32
CA ASN A 315 0.92 -0.33 -7.22
C ASN A 315 0.46 1.07 -7.61
N GLY A 316 1.17 2.12 -7.19
CA GLY A 316 0.85 3.50 -7.54
C GLY A 316 1.02 3.82 -9.03
N PHE A 317 1.60 2.92 -9.82
CA PHE A 317 1.75 3.07 -11.27
C PHE A 317 1.95 1.73 -11.97
N GLY A 318 1.64 1.71 -13.27
CA GLY A 318 1.81 0.52 -14.12
C GLY A 318 0.97 -0.67 -13.66
N ALA A 319 1.39 -1.88 -13.99
CA ALA A 319 0.74 -3.11 -13.51
C ALA A 319 1.05 -3.44 -12.03
N GLY A 320 1.87 -2.61 -11.39
CA GLY A 320 2.49 -2.88 -10.10
C GLY A 320 3.72 -3.78 -10.19
N ARG A 321 4.51 -3.80 -9.12
CA ARG A 321 5.74 -4.58 -8.99
C ARG A 321 6.04 -4.93 -7.53
N VAL A 322 6.92 -5.91 -7.33
CA VAL A 322 7.60 -6.10 -6.04
C VAL A 322 9.03 -5.63 -6.22
N LEU A 323 9.49 -4.72 -5.37
CA LEU A 323 10.85 -4.20 -5.38
C LEU A 323 11.60 -4.53 -4.09
N ARG A 324 12.92 -4.51 -4.18
CA ARG A 324 13.85 -4.63 -3.07
C ARG A 324 14.80 -3.44 -3.08
N ALA A 325 14.80 -2.67 -2.01
CA ALA A 325 15.67 -1.53 -1.77
C ALA A 325 16.70 -1.90 -0.69
N ARG A 326 17.99 -1.86 -1.04
CA ARG A 326 19.09 -2.14 -0.11
C ARG A 326 19.43 -0.86 0.65
N LEU A 327 19.32 -0.90 1.97
CA LEU A 327 19.70 0.20 2.84
C LEU A 327 21.22 0.27 3.06
N SER A 328 21.71 1.47 3.37
CA SER A 328 23.01 1.68 4.01
C SER A 328 23.07 0.98 5.38
N THR A 329 24.27 0.76 5.91
CA THR A 329 24.45 0.07 7.19
C THR A 329 23.76 0.77 8.36
N ASP A 330 23.64 2.10 8.31
CA ASP A 330 22.96 2.93 9.32
C ASP A 330 21.46 3.14 9.04
N GLY A 331 20.92 2.57 7.96
CA GLY A 331 19.53 2.69 7.58
C GLY A 331 19.10 4.07 7.03
N ARG A 332 20.03 4.97 6.74
CA ARG A 332 19.73 6.38 6.36
C ARG A 332 19.70 6.66 4.86
N GLU A 333 20.04 5.69 4.01
CA GLU A 333 20.09 5.84 2.57
C GLU A 333 19.64 4.55 1.86
N ILE A 334 18.94 4.67 0.73
CA ILE A 334 18.73 3.58 -0.21
C ILE A 334 19.89 3.55 -1.20
N GLN A 335 20.72 2.50 -1.13
CA GLN A 335 21.92 2.37 -1.97
C GLN A 335 21.65 1.68 -3.31
N ARG A 336 20.58 0.89 -3.41
CA ARG A 336 20.21 0.16 -4.62
C ARG A 336 18.74 -0.20 -4.61
N VAL A 337 18.08 -0.13 -5.76
CA VAL A 337 16.72 -0.64 -5.96
C VAL A 337 16.72 -1.70 -7.06
N GLU A 338 16.04 -2.81 -6.83
CA GLU A 338 15.89 -3.91 -7.78
C GLU A 338 14.41 -4.33 -7.85
N ALA A 339 13.88 -4.56 -9.06
CA ALA A 339 12.59 -5.23 -9.20
C ALA A 339 12.77 -6.75 -9.01
N LEU A 340 12.01 -7.32 -8.07
CA LEU A 340 11.90 -8.75 -7.85
C LEU A 340 10.83 -9.38 -8.76
N GLU A 341 9.70 -8.68 -8.91
CA GLU A 341 8.60 -9.02 -9.83
C GLU A 341 8.23 -7.77 -10.63
N SER A 342 8.12 -7.84 -11.95
CA SER A 342 7.68 -6.73 -12.82
C SER A 342 7.21 -7.28 -14.18
N ALA A 343 6.15 -6.70 -14.74
CA ALA A 343 5.51 -7.18 -15.98
C ALA A 343 5.18 -8.69 -15.96
N VAL A 344 4.74 -9.18 -14.79
CA VAL A 344 4.26 -10.54 -14.61
C VAL A 344 2.78 -10.56 -14.97
N VAL A 345 2.36 -11.56 -15.76
CA VAL A 345 0.98 -11.65 -16.29
C VAL A 345 -0.07 -11.69 -15.18
N ASP A 346 0.25 -12.37 -14.07
CA ASP A 346 -0.65 -12.53 -12.93
C ASP A 346 -0.63 -11.35 -11.94
N LEU A 347 0.25 -10.36 -12.13
CA LEU A 347 0.24 -9.13 -11.33
C LEU A 347 -0.90 -8.23 -11.80
N ASN A 348 -1.87 -8.03 -10.93
CA ASN A 348 -3.02 -7.18 -11.17
C ASN A 348 -3.35 -6.42 -9.90
N GLU A 349 -2.69 -5.27 -9.72
CA GLU A 349 -2.87 -4.41 -8.55
C GLU A 349 -2.47 -5.15 -7.26
N PRO A 350 -1.18 -5.54 -7.13
CA PRO A 350 -0.69 -6.12 -5.88
C PRO A 350 -0.74 -5.07 -4.77
N THR A 351 -0.91 -5.46 -3.51
CA THR A 351 -1.08 -4.48 -2.42
C THR A 351 -0.18 -4.75 -1.24
N THR A 352 -0.51 -5.73 -0.40
CA THR A 352 0.26 -6.07 0.79
C THR A 352 0.86 -7.47 0.73
N GLY A 353 1.77 -7.72 1.65
CA GLY A 353 2.47 -8.98 1.79
C GLY A 353 2.92 -9.27 3.20
N THR A 354 3.82 -10.22 3.34
CA THR A 354 4.39 -10.63 4.62
C THR A 354 5.69 -11.40 4.39
N VAL A 355 6.63 -11.25 5.31
CA VAL A 355 7.88 -12.02 5.30
C VAL A 355 7.63 -13.37 5.96
N THR A 356 8.00 -14.43 5.26
CA THR A 356 7.90 -15.83 5.73
C THR A 356 9.31 -16.44 5.79
N PRO A 357 9.49 -17.58 6.48
CA PRO A 357 10.75 -18.33 6.43
C PRO A 357 11.18 -18.70 5.00
N GLY A 358 10.22 -18.86 4.07
CA GLY A 358 10.47 -19.21 2.67
C GLY A 358 10.68 -18.01 1.72
N GLY A 359 10.69 -16.78 2.23
CA GLY A 359 10.78 -15.56 1.43
C GLY A 359 9.58 -14.64 1.61
N PHE A 360 9.41 -13.69 0.70
CA PHE A 360 8.33 -12.70 0.77
C PHE A 360 7.09 -13.21 0.04
N VAL A 361 5.94 -13.21 0.70
CA VAL A 361 4.65 -13.60 0.10
C VAL A 361 3.75 -12.37 0.02
N TYR A 362 3.05 -12.19 -1.09
CA TYR A 362 2.21 -11.02 -1.31
C TYR A 362 0.93 -11.34 -2.09
N ILE A 363 -0.07 -10.48 -1.93
CA ILE A 363 -1.31 -10.49 -2.71
C ILE A 363 -0.99 -9.97 -4.12
N ALA A 364 -1.12 -10.83 -5.13
CA ALA A 364 -0.80 -10.46 -6.52
C ALA A 364 -1.99 -9.86 -7.27
N ASN A 365 -3.22 -10.14 -6.82
CA ASN A 365 -4.47 -9.72 -7.45
C ASN A 365 -5.47 -9.20 -6.40
N SER A 366 -5.25 -8.02 -5.82
CA SER A 366 -6.12 -7.48 -4.75
C SER A 366 -7.58 -7.33 -5.16
N GLN A 367 -7.82 -7.18 -6.47
CA GLN A 367 -9.15 -6.98 -7.06
C GLN A 367 -9.84 -5.69 -6.59
N ILE A 368 -9.12 -4.76 -5.95
CA ILE A 368 -9.70 -3.54 -5.37
C ILE A 368 -10.40 -2.70 -6.42
N TRP A 369 -9.87 -2.61 -7.63
CA TRP A 369 -10.55 -1.93 -8.74
C TRP A 369 -11.94 -2.49 -9.08
N LYS A 370 -12.26 -3.73 -8.72
CA LYS A 370 -13.58 -4.35 -8.94
C LYS A 370 -14.60 -3.95 -7.88
N TRP A 371 -14.15 -3.39 -6.75
CA TRP A 371 -15.01 -2.95 -5.64
C TRP A 371 -15.28 -1.44 -5.72
N ASP A 372 -16.54 -1.09 -5.54
CA ASP A 372 -16.98 0.27 -5.27
C ASP A 372 -17.19 0.40 -3.76
N ALA A 373 -16.33 1.19 -3.12
CA ALA A 373 -16.34 1.34 -1.67
C ALA A 373 -17.48 2.25 -1.18
N ASP A 374 -17.97 3.15 -2.04
CA ASP A 374 -19.08 4.06 -1.69
C ASP A 374 -20.42 3.37 -1.88
N ALA A 375 -20.56 2.61 -2.97
CA ALA A 375 -21.74 1.79 -3.23
C ALA A 375 -21.72 0.45 -2.47
N GLU A 376 -20.63 0.15 -1.75
CA GLU A 376 -20.39 -1.12 -1.02
C GLU A 376 -20.75 -2.36 -1.85
N SER A 377 -20.35 -2.36 -3.11
CA SER A 377 -20.73 -3.40 -4.06
C SER A 377 -19.68 -3.60 -5.15
N LEU A 378 -19.78 -4.73 -5.85
CA LEU A 378 -18.96 -4.95 -7.04
C LEU A 378 -19.44 -4.03 -8.17
N ARG A 379 -18.48 -3.46 -8.88
CA ARG A 379 -18.76 -2.69 -10.11
C ARG A 379 -19.49 -3.57 -11.12
N ALA A 380 -20.37 -2.97 -11.92
CA ALA A 380 -21.17 -3.68 -12.91
C ALA A 380 -20.31 -4.59 -13.81
N GLY A 381 -20.71 -5.86 -13.92
CA GLY A 381 -20.01 -6.87 -14.72
C GLY A 381 -18.73 -7.44 -14.10
N ALA A 382 -18.26 -6.91 -12.97
CA ALA A 382 -17.08 -7.43 -12.30
C ALA A 382 -17.37 -8.77 -11.62
N ARG A 383 -16.40 -9.69 -11.71
CA ARG A 383 -16.41 -10.97 -10.99
C ARG A 383 -15.11 -11.14 -10.24
N LEU A 384 -15.21 -11.50 -8.97
CA LEU A 384 -14.04 -11.82 -8.16
C LEU A 384 -13.50 -13.19 -8.57
N SER A 385 -12.18 -13.27 -8.63
CA SER A 385 -11.38 -14.47 -8.88
C SER A 385 -10.81 -14.98 -7.56
N PRO A 386 -10.30 -16.22 -7.49
CA PRO A 386 -9.51 -16.67 -6.35
C PRO A 386 -8.35 -15.72 -6.06
N ILE A 387 -8.02 -15.53 -4.79
CA ILE A 387 -6.90 -14.71 -4.37
C ILE A 387 -5.60 -15.46 -4.70
N MET A 388 -4.68 -14.79 -5.36
CA MET A 388 -3.38 -15.28 -5.77
C MET A 388 -2.34 -14.76 -4.79
N LEU A 389 -1.77 -15.65 -3.99
CA LEU A 389 -0.56 -15.37 -3.22
C LEU A 389 0.65 -15.83 -4.03
N ARG A 390 1.59 -14.92 -4.26
CA ARG A 390 2.87 -15.22 -4.91
C ARG A 390 3.99 -15.10 -3.89
N ARG A 391 5.01 -15.93 -4.03
CA ARG A 391 6.19 -15.95 -3.18
C ARG A 391 7.41 -15.58 -4.00
N VAL A 392 8.20 -14.63 -3.51
CA VAL A 392 9.51 -14.29 -4.06
C VAL A 392 10.60 -14.71 -3.06
N PRO A 393 11.60 -15.50 -3.48
CA PRO A 393 12.80 -15.71 -2.67
C PRO A 393 13.52 -14.38 -2.39
N LEU A 394 13.95 -14.20 -1.14
CA LEU A 394 14.72 -13.01 -0.75
C LEU A 394 16.24 -13.24 -0.76
N ARG A 395 16.68 -14.51 -0.82
CA ARG A 395 18.08 -14.92 -0.92
C ARG A 395 18.42 -15.34 -2.34
#